data_AF-A0AA39II83-F1
#
_entry.id   AF-A0AA39II83-F1
#
_cell.length_a   1.000
_cell.length_b   1.000
_cell.length_c   1.000
_cell.angle_alpha   90.00
_cell.angle_beta   90.00
_cell.angle_gamma   90.00
#
_symmetry.space_group_name_H-M   'P 1'
#
loop_
_entity.id
_entity.type
_entity.pdbx_description
1 polymer ?
#
loop_
_entity_poly.entity_id
_entity_poly.type
_entity_poly.pdbx_seq_one_letter_code
_entity_poly.pdbx_strand_id
1 'polypeptide(L)'
;MNAEIAMFAVSLLYGIPSFLLYVVILFQLVRPKYQKHFDNPFFYLCFLIGVVDCVGYLEFYLFLNLPTYSFFSSFYGSSIFSPSPLTTGIYFSTYLFTYLQLFGNCFLTFNRFTCIVFPLKHNKIWRCRSSTASTRFLFTSP
;
A
#
# COMPACT_ATOMS: atom_id res chain seq x y z
N MET A 1 18.31 -26.33 10.22
CA MET A 1 17.66 -26.78 8.96
C MET A 1 16.15 -27.00 9.10
N ASN A 2 15.65 -27.98 9.86
CA ASN A 2 14.19 -28.23 9.95
C ASN A 2 13.36 -27.06 10.50
N ALA A 3 13.90 -26.33 11.49
CA ALA A 3 13.23 -25.15 12.06
C ALA A 3 13.15 -23.96 11.09
N GLU A 4 14.18 -23.74 10.26
CA GLU A 4 14.20 -22.66 9.27
C GLU A 4 13.20 -22.91 8.14
N ILE A 5 13.10 -24.17 7.70
CA ILE A 5 12.11 -24.61 6.71
C ILE A 5 10.69 -24.43 7.27
N ALA A 6 10.47 -24.75 8.54
CA ALA A 6 9.18 -24.52 9.21
C ALA A 6 8.83 -23.03 9.30
N MET A 7 9.79 -22.18 9.69
CA MET A 7 9.60 -20.72 9.74
C MET A 7 9.31 -20.13 8.35
N PHE A 8 9.97 -20.64 7.31
CA PHE A 8 9.71 -20.24 5.92
C PHE A 8 8.30 -20.64 5.46
N ALA A 9 7.91 -21.89 5.73
CA ALA A 9 6.59 -22.39 5.36
C ALA A 9 5.47 -21.59 6.06
N VAL A 10 5.64 -21.27 7.34
CA VAL A 10 4.72 -20.41 8.10
C VAL A 10 4.66 -19.02 7.47
N SER A 11 5.81 -18.38 7.19
CA SER A 11 5.84 -17.06 6.55
C SER A 11 5.14 -17.02 5.19
N LEU A 12 5.28 -18.06 4.36
CA LEU A 12 4.56 -18.18 3.09
C LEU A 12 3.06 -18.38 3.28
N LEU A 13 2.69 -19.25 4.23
CA LEU A 13 1.30 -19.62 4.48
C LEU A 13 0.48 -18.46 5.04
N TYR A 14 1.10 -17.56 5.82
CA TYR A 14 0.46 -16.30 6.23
C TYR A 14 0.65 -15.18 5.22
N GLY A 15 1.79 -15.14 4.52
CA GLY A 15 2.13 -14.08 3.58
C GLY A 15 1.28 -14.07 2.32
N ILE A 16 1.12 -15.23 1.67
CA ILE A 16 0.37 -15.34 0.41
C ILE A 16 -1.10 -14.94 0.59
N PRO A 17 -1.85 -15.45 1.60
CA PRO A 17 -3.24 -15.05 1.79
C PRO A 17 -3.39 -13.57 2.11
N SER A 18 -2.47 -13.02 2.92
CA SER A 18 -2.49 -11.59 3.28
C SER A 18 -2.28 -10.72 2.04
N PHE A 19 -1.31 -11.05 1.19
CA PHE A 19 -1.07 -10.34 -0.06
C PHE A 19 -2.26 -10.44 -1.04
N LEU A 20 -2.84 -11.65 -1.19
CA LEU A 20 -4.03 -11.85 -2.02
C LEU A 20 -5.21 -10.99 -1.54
N LEU A 21 -5.42 -10.88 -0.23
CA LEU A 21 -6.46 -10.00 0.32
C LEU A 21 -6.23 -8.54 -0.05
N TYR A 22 -5.00 -8.02 0.04
CA TYR A 22 -4.69 -6.66 -0.38
C TYR A 22 -4.98 -6.43 -1.87
N VAL A 23 -4.57 -7.36 -2.74
CA VAL A 23 -4.84 -7.28 -4.19
C VAL A 23 -6.34 -7.33 -4.48
N VAL A 24 -7.10 -8.18 -3.78
CA VAL A 24 -8.56 -8.24 -3.91
C VAL A 24 -9.21 -6.92 -3.49
N ILE A 25 -8.76 -6.30 -2.40
CA ILE A 25 -9.26 -4.99 -1.95
C ILE A 25 -9.00 -3.92 -3.02
N LEU A 26 -7.78 -3.86 -3.57
CA LEU A 26 -7.45 -2.92 -4.66
C LEU A 26 -8.32 -3.16 -5.89
N PHE A 27 -8.50 -4.42 -6.29
CA PHE A 27 -9.33 -4.78 -7.44
C PHE A 27 -10.80 -4.41 -7.23
N GLN A 28 -11.32 -4.61 -6.02
CA GLN A 28 -12.68 -4.20 -5.68
C GLN A 28 -12.85 -2.68 -5.71
N LEU A 29 -11.85 -1.91 -5.26
CA LEU A 29 -11.87 -0.44 -5.29
C LEU A 29 -11.76 0.14 -6.70
N VAL A 30 -11.00 -0.50 -7.60
CA VAL A 30 -10.85 -0.05 -9.00
C VAL A 30 -12.07 -0.38 -9.85
N ARG A 31 -12.91 -1.34 -9.41
CA ARG A 31 -14.03 -1.83 -10.21
C ARG A 31 -15.02 -0.69 -10.52
N PRO A 32 -15.18 -0.30 -11.79
CA PRO A 32 -15.96 0.89 -12.18
C PRO A 32 -17.46 0.75 -11.91
N LYS A 33 -17.93 -0.48 -11.64
CA LYS A 33 -19.32 -0.78 -11.27
C LYS A 33 -19.78 -0.01 -10.02
N TYR A 34 -18.87 0.51 -9.21
CA TYR A 34 -19.18 1.28 -8.01
C TYR A 34 -18.79 2.77 -8.05
N GLN A 35 -18.35 3.30 -9.20
CA GLN A 35 -17.88 4.70 -9.33
C GLN A 35 -18.87 5.75 -8.79
N LYS A 36 -20.19 5.54 -8.93
CA LYS A 36 -21.21 6.47 -8.43
C LYS A 36 -21.42 6.46 -6.90
N HIS A 37 -20.95 5.43 -6.19
CA HIS A 37 -20.99 5.37 -4.71
C HIS A 37 -19.62 5.63 -4.07
N PHE A 38 -18.55 5.57 -4.86
CA PHE A 38 -17.17 5.67 -4.39
C PHE A 38 -16.50 7.01 -4.72
N ASP A 39 -17.27 8.03 -5.12
CA ASP A 39 -16.79 9.41 -5.30
C ASP A 39 -16.51 10.13 -3.96
N ASN A 40 -16.24 9.35 -2.92
CA ASN A 40 -15.86 9.83 -1.60
C ASN A 40 -14.33 9.78 -1.48
N PRO A 41 -13.71 10.84 -0.95
CA PRO A 41 -12.26 10.93 -0.77
C PRO A 41 -11.69 9.86 0.17
N PHE A 42 -12.55 9.29 1.02
CA PHE A 42 -12.24 8.11 1.83
C PHE A 42 -11.74 6.93 0.97
N PHE A 43 -12.42 6.63 -0.15
CA PHE A 43 -12.04 5.49 -1.00
C PHE A 43 -10.77 5.76 -1.79
N TYR A 44 -10.54 7.02 -2.20
CA TYR A 44 -9.29 7.42 -2.82
C TYR A 44 -8.09 7.27 -1.86
N LEU A 45 -8.27 7.67 -0.59
CA LEU A 45 -7.25 7.46 0.44
C LEU A 45 -7.03 5.96 0.70
N CYS A 46 -8.09 5.16 0.84
CA CYS A 46 -7.96 3.71 0.96
C CYS A 46 -7.22 3.08 -0.22
N PHE A 47 -7.47 3.54 -1.44
CA PHE A 47 -6.78 3.04 -2.63
C PHE A 47 -5.28 3.36 -2.58
N LEU A 48 -4.92 4.61 -2.30
CA LEU A 48 -3.51 5.02 -2.20
C LEU A 48 -2.77 4.24 -1.10
N ILE A 49 -3.40 4.07 0.07
CA ILE A 49 -2.81 3.29 1.17
C ILE A 49 -2.65 1.83 0.77
N GLY A 50 -3.66 1.22 0.13
CA GLY A 50 -3.56 -0.17 -0.32
C GLY A 50 -2.46 -0.40 -1.35
N VAL A 51 -2.19 0.57 -2.24
CA VAL A 51 -1.07 0.51 -3.19
C VAL A 51 0.27 0.59 -2.45
N VAL A 52 0.40 1.54 -1.51
CA VAL A 52 1.60 1.67 -0.66
C VAL A 52 1.85 0.38 0.12
N ASP A 53 0.82 -0.22 0.69
CA ASP A 53 0.91 -1.47 1.47
C ASP A 53 1.34 -2.65 0.59
N CYS A 54 0.84 -2.77 -0.64
CA CYS A 54 1.27 -3.82 -1.56
C CYS A 54 2.75 -3.69 -1.94
N VAL A 55 3.18 -2.47 -2.29
CA VAL A 55 4.56 -2.20 -2.68
C VAL A 55 5.50 -2.40 -1.49
N GLY A 56 5.16 -1.85 -0.32
CA GLY A 56 5.93 -2.01 0.90
C GLY A 56 6.02 -3.47 1.36
N TYR A 57 4.94 -4.25 1.24
CA TYR A 57 4.95 -5.67 1.54
C TYR A 57 5.91 -6.45 0.63
N LEU A 58 5.86 -6.20 -0.69
CA LEU A 58 6.77 -6.85 -1.64
C LEU A 58 8.22 -6.49 -1.37
N GLU A 59 8.52 -5.23 -1.11
CA GLU A 59 9.88 -4.79 -0.79
C GLU A 59 10.39 -5.42 0.51
N PHE A 60 9.59 -5.36 1.58
CA PHE A 60 9.95 -5.98 2.86
C PHE A 60 10.16 -7.49 2.73
N TYR A 61 9.27 -8.18 2.00
CA TYR A 61 9.38 -9.62 1.80
C TYR A 61 10.64 -9.99 1.01
N LEU A 62 10.93 -9.27 -0.08
CA LEU A 62 12.07 -9.56 -0.95
C LEU A 62 13.42 -9.17 -0.35
N PHE A 63 13.50 -8.08 0.41
CA PHE A 63 14.78 -7.52 0.85
C PHE A 63 15.09 -7.69 2.33
N LEU A 64 14.11 -8.01 3.18
CA LEU A 64 14.33 -8.24 4.61
C LEU A 64 13.98 -9.66 5.03
N ASN A 65 12.89 -10.21 4.50
CA ASN A 65 12.46 -11.55 4.87
C ASN A 65 13.30 -12.64 4.17
N LEU A 66 13.48 -12.55 2.84
CA LEU A 66 14.26 -13.54 2.09
C LEU A 66 15.73 -13.70 2.55
N PRO A 67 16.51 -12.62 2.83
CA PRO A 67 17.90 -12.77 3.29
C PRO A 67 18.03 -13.39 4.67
N THR A 68 16.97 -13.36 5.48
CA THR A 68 16.95 -13.97 6.82
C THR A 68 17.00 -15.50 6.73
N TYR A 69 16.63 -16.08 5.60
CA TYR A 69 16.71 -17.52 5.37
C TYR A 69 18.08 -17.93 4.79
N SER A 70 18.75 -18.85 5.47
CA SER A 70 20.07 -19.38 5.11
C SER A 70 20.17 -19.91 3.67
N PHE A 71 19.05 -20.34 3.05
CA PHE A 71 19.00 -20.78 1.65
C PHE A 71 19.34 -19.69 0.63
N PHE A 72 18.98 -18.44 0.92
CA PHE A 72 19.25 -17.32 0.02
C PHE A 72 20.53 -16.56 0.39
N SER A 73 21.24 -16.99 1.43
CA SER A 73 22.49 -16.37 1.89
C SER A 73 23.56 -16.29 0.81
N SER A 74 23.61 -17.25 -0.13
CA SER A 74 24.55 -17.20 -1.26
C SER A 74 24.22 -16.11 -2.28
N PHE A 75 22.94 -15.73 -2.43
CA PHE A 75 22.50 -14.69 -3.36
C PHE A 75 22.62 -13.30 -2.73
N TYR A 76 22.14 -13.15 -1.49
CA TYR A 76 22.22 -11.90 -0.72
C TYR A 76 23.57 -11.66 -0.04
N GLY A 77 24.46 -12.65 -0.02
CA GLY A 77 25.86 -12.50 0.41
C GLY A 77 26.81 -12.11 -0.73
N SER A 78 26.30 -11.94 -1.95
CA SER A 78 27.09 -11.48 -3.09
C SER A 78 27.49 -10.00 -2.93
N SER A 79 28.55 -9.58 -3.65
CA SER A 79 29.12 -8.23 -3.56
C SER A 79 28.15 -7.08 -3.87
N ILE A 80 26.99 -7.39 -4.45
CA ILE A 80 25.90 -6.45 -4.75
C ILE A 80 25.18 -6.01 -3.47
N PHE A 81 25.10 -6.88 -2.46
CA PHE A 81 24.41 -6.64 -1.18
C PHE A 81 25.35 -6.38 0.00
N SER A 82 26.67 -6.45 -0.23
CA SER A 82 27.71 -5.85 0.63
C SER A 82 27.34 -4.39 0.98
N PRO A 83 27.77 -3.81 2.13
CA PRO A 83 27.47 -2.41 2.49
C PRO A 83 27.81 -1.46 1.34
N SER A 84 26.78 -1.13 0.57
CA SER A 84 26.83 -0.38 -0.66
C SER A 84 25.69 0.63 -0.66
N PRO A 85 25.75 1.66 -1.50
CA PRO A 85 24.67 2.64 -1.63
C PRO A 85 23.32 2.00 -1.97
N LEU A 86 23.32 0.84 -2.65
CA LEU A 86 22.11 0.10 -3.00
C LEU A 86 21.43 -0.47 -1.76
N THR A 87 22.20 -1.13 -0.88
CA THR A 87 21.67 -1.67 0.37
C THR A 87 21.08 -0.56 1.23
N THR A 88 21.79 0.56 1.40
CA THR A 88 21.28 1.73 2.12
C THR A 88 19.99 2.29 1.50
N GLY A 89 19.91 2.35 0.16
CA GLY A 89 18.72 2.78 -0.56
C GLY A 89 17.50 1.88 -0.32
N ILE A 90 17.70 0.57 -0.29
CA ILE A 90 16.65 -0.43 -0.01
C ILE A 90 16.11 -0.27 1.43
N TYR A 91 17.00 -0.15 2.42
CA TYR A 91 16.59 0.09 3.80
C TYR A 91 15.85 1.43 3.93
N PHE A 92 16.38 2.50 3.32
CA PHE A 92 15.72 3.81 3.32
C PHE A 92 14.32 3.75 2.71
N SER A 93 14.18 3.09 1.55
CA SER A 93 12.92 2.89 0.86
C SER A 93 11.91 2.14 1.73
N THR A 94 12.34 1.04 2.38
CA THR A 94 11.49 0.28 3.30
C THR A 94 10.98 1.15 4.46
N TYR A 95 11.87 1.94 5.09
CA TYR A 95 11.46 2.87 6.15
C TYR A 95 10.48 3.92 5.63
N LEU A 96 10.73 4.45 4.44
CA LEU A 96 9.86 5.44 3.80
C LEU A 96 8.45 4.87 3.57
N PHE A 97 8.31 3.66 3.04
CA PHE A 97 7.00 3.02 2.89
C PHE A 97 6.31 2.76 4.23
N THR A 98 7.06 2.34 5.25
CA THR A 98 6.51 2.16 6.61
C THR A 98 5.94 3.47 7.16
N TYR A 99 6.65 4.59 6.99
CA TYR A 99 6.14 5.89 7.40
C TYR A 99 4.95 6.33 6.55
N LEU A 100 4.97 6.12 5.23
CA LEU A 100 3.84 6.44 4.36
C LEU A 100 2.57 5.66 4.75
N GLN A 101 2.71 4.39 5.11
CA GLN A 101 1.61 3.57 5.63
C GLN A 101 1.07 4.13 6.95
N LEU A 102 1.95 4.49 7.89
CA LEU A 102 1.55 5.11 9.17
C LEU A 102 0.81 6.44 8.95
N PHE A 103 1.37 7.33 8.12
CA PHE A 103 0.73 8.58 7.76
C PHE A 103 -0.62 8.36 7.07
N GLY A 104 -0.68 7.43 6.13
CA GLY A 104 -1.91 7.04 5.44
C GLY A 104 -3.01 6.59 6.41
N ASN A 105 -2.67 5.71 7.34
CA ASN A 105 -3.60 5.25 8.38
C ASN A 105 -4.05 6.38 9.32
N CYS A 106 -3.17 7.31 9.68
CA CYS A 106 -3.52 8.51 10.42
C CYS A 106 -4.51 9.38 9.63
N PHE A 107 -4.26 9.63 8.34
CA PHE A 107 -5.16 10.38 7.47
C PHE A 107 -6.53 9.71 7.30
N LEU A 108 -6.55 8.38 7.19
CA LEU A 108 -7.79 7.61 7.11
C LEU A 108 -8.62 7.74 8.39
N THR A 109 -7.96 7.65 9.54
CA THR A 109 -8.59 7.80 10.86
C THR A 109 -9.09 9.23 11.04
N PHE A 110 -8.32 10.23 10.61
CA PHE A 110 -8.71 11.62 10.66
C PHE A 110 -9.91 11.93 9.74
N ASN A 111 -9.95 11.32 8.55
CA ASN A 111 -11.08 11.41 7.62
C ASN A 111 -12.36 10.86 8.28
N ARG A 112 -12.28 9.69 8.92
CA ARG A 112 -13.38 9.08 9.69
C ARG A 112 -13.80 9.93 10.90
N PHE A 113 -12.83 10.46 11.64
CA PHE A 113 -13.08 11.34 12.77
C PHE A 113 -13.81 12.62 12.36
N THR A 114 -13.41 13.22 11.23
CA THR A 114 -14.04 14.43 10.69
C THR A 114 -15.48 14.17 10.26
N CYS A 115 -15.79 12.99 9.70
CA CYS A 115 -17.17 12.59 9.41
C CYS A 115 -18.05 12.55 10.67
N ILE A 116 -17.53 12.00 11.77
CA ILE A 116 -18.28 11.79 13.01
C ILE A 116 -18.47 13.11 13.76
N VAL A 117 -17.41 13.92 13.88
CA VAL A 117 -17.44 15.13 14.71
C VAL A 117 -18.03 16.34 13.96
N PHE A 118 -17.84 16.42 12.63
CA PHE A 118 -18.30 17.56 11.83
C PHE A 118 -19.06 17.15 10.56
N PRO A 119 -20.23 16.49 10.69
CA PRO A 119 -21.00 15.99 9.55
C PRO A 119 -21.42 17.10 8.56
N LEU A 120 -21.70 18.31 9.05
CA LEU A 120 -22.15 19.44 8.22
C LEU A 120 -21.04 20.15 7.43
N LYS A 121 -19.76 20.04 7.85
CA LYS A 121 -18.61 20.68 7.17
C LYS A 121 -17.75 19.69 6.37
N HIS A 122 -17.95 18.39 6.57
CA HIS A 122 -17.21 17.33 5.89
C HIS A 122 -17.29 17.46 4.35
N ASN A 123 -18.48 17.74 3.82
CA ASN A 123 -18.72 17.86 2.37
C ASN A 123 -18.07 19.11 1.72
N LYS A 124 -17.61 20.11 2.51
CA LYS A 124 -16.92 21.30 2.00
C LYS A 124 -15.38 21.15 2.01
N ILE A 125 -14.85 20.50 3.04
CA ILE A 125 -13.38 20.33 3.21
C ILE A 125 -12.83 19.30 2.21
N TRP A 126 -13.61 18.25 1.93
CA TRP A 126 -13.12 17.08 1.22
C TRP A 126 -13.49 17.04 -0.28
N ARG A 127 -14.27 18.01 -0.77
CA ARG A 127 -14.77 18.09 -2.15
C ARG A 127 -13.79 18.75 -3.13
N CYS A 128 -12.61 19.18 -2.68
CA CYS A 128 -11.69 20.03 -3.44
C CYS A 128 -10.97 19.35 -4.63
N ARG A 129 -11.22 18.05 -4.94
CA ARG A 129 -10.54 17.35 -6.05
C ARG A 129 -11.41 16.49 -6.97
N SER A 130 -12.71 16.33 -6.70
CA SER A 130 -13.62 15.57 -7.59
C SER A 130 -13.97 16.35 -8.89
N SER A 131 -13.82 17.68 -8.92
CA SER A 131 -14.24 18.49 -10.07
C SER A 131 -13.23 18.64 -11.22
N THR A 132 -12.02 18.08 -11.17
CA THR A 132 -11.04 18.28 -12.25
C THR A 132 -11.02 17.15 -13.30
N ALA A 133 -11.62 16.00 -13.00
CA ALA A 133 -11.71 14.87 -13.95
C ALA A 133 -13.05 14.84 -14.74
N SER A 134 -14.13 15.40 -14.19
CA SER A 134 -15.46 15.37 -14.84
C SER A 134 -15.65 16.50 -15.86
N THR A 135 -14.89 17.60 -15.78
CA THR A 135 -15.02 18.75 -16.70
C THR A 135 -14.32 18.55 -18.04
N ARG A 136 -13.51 17.47 -18.22
CA ARG A 136 -12.91 17.12 -19.52
C ARG A 136 -13.78 16.23 -20.41
N PHE A 137 -14.90 15.71 -19.92
CA PHE A 137 -15.81 14.89 -20.73
C PHE A 137 -17.10 15.61 -21.19
N LEU A 138 -17.29 16.88 -20.81
CA LEU A 138 -18.44 17.70 -21.24
C LEU A 138 -18.11 18.71 -22.35
N PHE A 139 -16.86 18.77 -22.81
CA PHE A 139 -16.44 19.58 -23.97
C PHE A 139 -15.81 18.69 -25.03
N THR A 140 -16.60 17.82 -25.65
CA THR A 140 -16.36 17.32 -27.02
C THR A 140 -17.56 16.48 -27.41
N SER A 141 -18.56 17.11 -28.04
CA SER A 141 -19.32 16.54 -29.15
C SER A 141 -20.26 17.63 -29.68
N PRO A 142 -20.07 18.10 -30.93
CA PRO A 142 -20.98 19.02 -31.63
C PRO A 142 -22.32 18.38 -31.99
#